data_AF-A0A955ZZQ0-F1
#
_entry.id   AF-A0A955ZZQ0-F1
#
_cell.length_a   1.000
_cell.length_b   1.000
_cell.length_c   1.000
_cell.angle_alpha   90.00
_cell.angle_beta   90.00
_cell.angle_gamma   90.00
#
_symmetry.space_group_name_H-M   'P 1'
#
loop_
_entity.id
_entity.type
_entity.pdbx_description
1 polymer ?
#
loop_
_entity_poly.entity_id
_entity_poly.type
_entity_poly.pdbx_seq_one_letter_code
_entity_poly.pdbx_strand_id
1 'polypeptide(L)'
;ARAGAAPTFAASALRDPGTAQWPGGRLQRLQIVKGWVDDDGATHQAVYDVAGDAGNGAGVDLATCTPTGAGADALCSVWTDPDFDPTRAAVYYARAVENPSCRWTTWECLRTSPAARPALCDDPAFPKTIQERAITSPVWYAPDGGGRERVAAR
;
A
#
# COMPACT_ATOMS: atom_id res chain seq x y z
N ALA A 1 -4.20 18.89 19.87
CA ALA A 1 -4.32 17.54 20.48
C ALA A 1 -3.87 17.64 21.93
N ARG A 2 -4.51 16.91 22.87
CA ARG A 2 -4.01 16.80 24.25
C ARG A 2 -2.71 16.00 24.25
N ALA A 3 -1.72 16.40 25.06
CA ALA A 3 -0.52 15.60 25.27
C ALA A 3 -0.93 14.17 25.71
N GLY A 4 -0.39 13.16 25.03
CA GLY A 4 -0.69 11.74 25.29
C GLY A 4 -1.94 11.15 24.63
N ALA A 5 -2.72 11.92 23.86
CA ALA A 5 -3.85 11.36 23.10
C ALA A 5 -3.37 10.66 21.81
N ALA A 6 -3.99 9.52 21.47
CA ALA A 6 -3.67 8.78 20.25
C ALA A 6 -3.85 9.63 18.99
N PRO A 7 -2.90 9.57 18.04
CA PRO A 7 -3.02 10.29 16.78
C PRO A 7 -4.23 9.76 16.00
N THR A 8 -4.96 10.69 15.39
CA THR A 8 -6.08 10.39 14.50
C THR A 8 -5.76 10.93 13.12
N PHE A 9 -5.87 10.08 12.11
CA PHE A 9 -5.56 10.40 10.73
C PHE A 9 -6.83 10.33 9.89
N ALA A 10 -7.08 11.37 9.10
CA ALA A 10 -7.94 11.25 7.94
C ALA A 10 -7.09 10.78 6.76
N ALA A 11 -7.47 9.66 6.15
CA ALA A 11 -6.79 9.10 4.99
C ALA A 11 -7.77 8.98 3.83
N SER A 12 -7.30 9.31 2.63
CA SER A 12 -8.09 9.15 1.41
C SER A 12 -7.20 8.75 0.23
N ALA A 13 -7.82 8.06 -0.73
CA ALA A 13 -7.22 7.68 -1.99
C ALA A 13 -8.26 7.75 -3.11
N LEU A 14 -7.82 8.22 -4.26
CA LEU A 14 -8.57 8.19 -5.51
C LEU A 14 -7.74 7.36 -6.48
N ARG A 15 -8.40 6.49 -7.24
CA ARG A 15 -7.71 5.78 -8.33
C ARG A 15 -7.22 6.76 -9.39
N ASP A 16 -6.21 6.34 -10.15
CA ASP A 16 -5.91 7.00 -11.40
C ASP A 16 -7.13 6.89 -12.36
N PRO A 17 -7.66 8.00 -12.89
CA PRO A 17 -8.70 7.94 -13.92
C PRO A 17 -8.22 7.21 -15.19
N GLY A 18 -6.91 7.22 -15.46
CA GLY A 18 -6.32 6.69 -16.67
C GLY A 18 -6.87 7.37 -17.93
N THR A 19 -6.96 6.61 -19.01
CA THR A 19 -7.56 7.04 -20.28
C THR A 19 -8.66 6.07 -20.72
N ALA A 20 -9.43 6.43 -21.74
CA ALA A 20 -10.42 5.52 -22.33
C ALA A 20 -9.79 4.22 -22.86
N GLN A 21 -8.53 4.25 -23.30
CA GLN A 21 -7.81 3.09 -23.81
C GLN A 21 -7.08 2.31 -22.70
N TRP A 22 -6.65 3.01 -21.65
CA TRP A 22 -5.89 2.47 -20.53
C TRP A 22 -6.49 2.98 -19.21
N PRO A 23 -7.60 2.41 -18.75
CA PRO A 23 -8.22 2.83 -17.50
C PRO A 23 -7.29 2.48 -16.32
N GLY A 24 -7.22 3.35 -15.31
CA GLY A 24 -6.42 3.07 -14.10
C GLY A 24 -6.94 1.86 -13.31
N GLY A 25 -6.16 1.36 -12.36
CA GLY A 25 -6.57 0.27 -11.48
C GLY A 25 -7.65 0.70 -10.49
N ARG A 26 -8.60 -0.19 -10.18
CA ARG A 26 -9.52 0.04 -9.04
C ARG A 26 -8.76 -0.17 -7.73
N LEU A 27 -9.09 0.62 -6.70
CA LEU A 27 -8.54 0.46 -5.37
C LEU A 27 -9.10 -0.79 -4.69
N GLN A 28 -8.24 -1.58 -4.07
CA GLN A 28 -8.62 -2.71 -3.23
C GLN A 28 -8.84 -2.26 -1.79
N ARG A 29 -7.85 -1.56 -1.22
CA ARG A 29 -7.88 -1.12 0.17
C ARG A 29 -6.96 0.07 0.42
N LEU A 30 -7.27 0.78 1.50
CA LEU A 30 -6.45 1.85 2.06
C LEU A 30 -5.96 1.40 3.43
N GLN A 31 -4.68 1.61 3.68
CA GLN A 31 -4.01 1.16 4.90
C GLN A 31 -3.32 2.32 5.62
N ILE A 32 -3.22 2.22 6.94
CA ILE A 32 -2.22 2.96 7.71
C ILE A 32 -1.15 1.98 8.14
N VAL A 33 0.11 2.29 7.86
CA VAL A 33 1.26 1.51 8.31
C VAL A 33 1.94 2.28 9.43
N LYS A 34 2.09 1.64 10.58
CA LYS A 34 2.79 2.14 11.75
C LYS A 34 4.11 1.40 11.89
N GLY A 35 5.20 2.12 12.11
CA GLY A 35 6.49 1.58 12.52
C GLY A 35 6.92 2.18 13.86
N TRP A 36 7.59 1.40 14.70
CA TRP A 36 8.18 1.87 15.96
C TRP A 36 9.39 1.02 16.33
N VAL A 37 10.12 1.46 17.34
CA VAL A 37 11.22 0.71 17.95
C VAL A 37 10.84 0.41 19.40
N ASP A 38 11.06 -0.82 19.85
CA ASP A 38 10.82 -1.20 21.25
C ASP A 38 12.00 -0.85 22.17
N ASP A 39 11.87 -1.19 23.45
CA ASP A 39 12.86 -0.86 24.47
C ASP A 39 14.19 -1.62 24.30
N ASP A 40 14.17 -2.74 23.55
CA ASP A 40 15.35 -3.54 23.20
C ASP A 40 16.02 -3.06 21.89
N GLY A 41 15.46 -2.05 21.24
CA GLY A 41 15.95 -1.50 19.97
C GLY A 41 15.49 -2.26 18.73
N ALA A 42 14.56 -3.21 18.85
CA ALA A 42 14.02 -3.95 17.71
C ALA A 42 12.94 -3.12 16.98
N THR A 43 12.98 -3.14 15.64
CA THR A 43 11.99 -2.46 14.80
C THR A 43 10.75 -3.32 14.62
N HIS A 44 9.59 -2.69 14.78
CA HIS A 44 8.27 -3.31 14.62
C HIS A 44 7.46 -2.57 13.56
N GLN A 45 6.54 -3.29 12.93
CA GLN A 45 5.57 -2.74 12.00
C GLN A 45 4.19 -3.34 12.23
N ALA A 46 3.17 -2.49 12.26
CA ALA A 46 1.76 -2.88 12.19
C ALA A 46 1.13 -2.28 10.93
N VAL A 47 0.25 -3.04 10.29
CA VAL A 47 -0.49 -2.62 9.10
C VAL A 47 -1.97 -2.72 9.42
N TYR A 48 -2.68 -1.61 9.30
CA TYR A 48 -4.11 -1.54 9.55
C TYR A 48 -4.84 -1.29 8.23
N ASP A 49 -5.77 -2.17 7.88
CA ASP A 49 -6.72 -1.91 6.80
C ASP A 49 -7.80 -0.97 7.34
N VAL A 50 -7.84 0.26 6.82
CA VAL A 50 -8.73 1.33 7.35
C VAL A 50 -9.93 1.61 6.45
N ALA A 51 -9.89 1.14 5.20
CA ALA A 51 -11.03 1.12 4.27
C ALA A 51 -10.78 0.10 3.14
N GLY A 52 -11.86 -0.38 2.53
CA GLY A 52 -11.81 -1.42 1.49
C GLY A 52 -11.65 -2.83 2.07
N ASP A 53 -11.32 -3.80 1.21
CA ASP A 53 -11.26 -5.21 1.59
C ASP A 53 -10.20 -5.95 0.75
N ALA A 54 -9.25 -6.61 1.43
CA ALA A 54 -8.25 -7.45 0.77
C ALA A 54 -8.87 -8.71 0.11
N GLY A 55 -10.01 -9.18 0.65
CA GLY A 55 -10.76 -10.34 0.19
C GLY A 55 -11.88 -10.01 -0.82
N ASN A 56 -11.83 -8.86 -1.48
CA ASN A 56 -12.89 -8.36 -2.36
C ASN A 56 -13.14 -9.18 -3.66
N GLY A 57 -12.50 -10.34 -3.82
CA GLY A 57 -12.63 -11.21 -4.98
C GLY A 57 -12.03 -10.62 -6.28
N ALA A 58 -11.21 -9.56 -6.18
CA ALA A 58 -10.57 -8.98 -7.35
C ALA A 58 -9.44 -9.85 -7.89
N GLY A 59 -9.27 -9.84 -9.21
CA GLY A 59 -8.26 -10.62 -9.90
C GLY A 59 -8.00 -10.14 -11.32
N VAL A 60 -7.33 -10.99 -12.09
CA VAL A 60 -7.00 -10.74 -13.50
C VAL A 60 -7.14 -12.04 -14.27
N ASP A 61 -7.80 -11.99 -15.43
CA ASP A 61 -7.73 -13.08 -16.40
C ASP A 61 -6.34 -13.07 -17.06
N LEU A 62 -5.51 -14.09 -16.81
CA LEU A 62 -4.15 -14.16 -17.32
C LEU A 62 -4.07 -14.37 -18.85
N ALA A 63 -5.15 -14.80 -19.51
CA ALA A 63 -5.18 -14.96 -20.96
C ALA A 63 -5.38 -13.61 -21.68
N THR A 64 -6.03 -12.65 -21.03
CA THR A 64 -6.39 -11.36 -21.64
C THR A 64 -5.84 -10.15 -20.88
N CYS A 65 -5.31 -10.36 -19.68
CA CYS A 65 -4.97 -9.35 -18.69
C CYS A 65 -6.12 -8.40 -18.31
N THR A 66 -7.36 -8.86 -18.46
CA THR A 66 -8.55 -8.09 -18.08
C THR A 66 -8.78 -8.18 -16.57
N PRO A 67 -8.91 -7.05 -15.84
CA PRO A 67 -9.26 -7.07 -14.43
C PRO A 67 -10.65 -7.66 -14.20
N THR A 68 -10.82 -8.41 -13.10
CA THR A 68 -12.08 -9.02 -12.68
C THR A 68 -12.40 -8.66 -11.23
N GLY A 69 -13.67 -8.78 -10.85
CA GLY A 69 -14.12 -8.60 -9.47
C GLY A 69 -14.40 -7.15 -9.08
N ALA A 70 -14.70 -6.95 -7.79
CA ALA A 70 -15.06 -5.65 -7.24
C ALA A 70 -13.85 -4.74 -7.03
N GLY A 71 -14.08 -3.45 -6.76
CA GLY A 71 -13.05 -2.49 -6.40
C GLY A 71 -13.60 -1.08 -6.34
N ALA A 72 -12.90 -0.18 -5.64
CA ALA A 72 -13.37 1.17 -5.39
C ALA A 72 -12.70 2.20 -6.31
N ASP A 73 -13.43 3.24 -6.71
CA ASP A 73 -12.86 4.40 -7.39
C ASP A 73 -12.30 5.43 -6.38
N ALA A 74 -12.82 5.41 -5.15
CA ALA A 74 -12.37 6.25 -4.04
C ALA A 74 -12.46 5.47 -2.72
N LEU A 75 -11.49 5.67 -1.83
CA LEU A 75 -11.54 5.20 -0.45
C LEU A 75 -11.24 6.35 0.50
N CYS A 76 -11.94 6.43 1.62
CA CYS A 76 -11.65 7.39 2.68
C CYS A 76 -11.98 6.77 4.04
N SER A 77 -11.24 7.20 5.07
CA SER A 77 -11.43 6.76 6.45
C SER A 77 -10.86 7.76 7.43
N VAL A 78 -11.39 7.74 8.65
CA VAL A 78 -10.78 8.38 9.82
C VAL A 78 -10.40 7.26 10.78
N TRP A 79 -9.11 7.16 11.07
CA TRP A 79 -8.56 6.09 11.89
C TRP A 79 -7.74 6.66 13.04
N THR A 80 -7.94 6.12 14.23
CA THR A 80 -7.19 6.43 15.45
C THR A 80 -6.38 5.20 15.83
N ASP A 81 -5.10 5.39 16.16
CA ASP A 81 -4.22 4.28 16.54
C ASP A 81 -4.71 3.59 17.82
N PRO A 82 -5.20 2.33 17.74
CA PRO A 82 -5.75 1.63 18.90
C PRO A 82 -4.67 1.17 19.87
N ASP A 83 -3.44 1.00 19.39
CA ASP A 83 -2.29 0.49 20.14
C ASP A 83 -1.25 1.60 20.36
N PHE A 84 -1.73 2.84 20.51
CA PHE A 84 -0.86 4.00 20.70
C PHE A 84 -0.19 3.99 22.06
N ASP A 85 1.13 4.16 22.05
CA ASP A 85 1.95 4.35 23.23
C ASP A 85 2.58 5.75 23.18
N PRO A 86 2.15 6.69 24.04
CA PRO A 86 2.66 8.06 24.02
C PRO A 86 4.13 8.17 24.46
N THR A 87 4.70 7.10 25.01
CA THR A 87 6.10 7.09 25.46
C THR A 87 7.06 6.64 24.36
N ARG A 88 6.55 6.13 23.23
CA ARG A 88 7.36 5.56 22.16
C ARG A 88 7.31 6.42 20.90
N ALA A 89 8.48 6.62 20.31
CA ALA A 89 8.56 7.22 18.97
C ALA A 89 7.94 6.28 17.94
N ALA A 90 7.20 6.84 17.00
CA ALA A 90 6.52 6.08 15.95
C ALA A 90 6.52 6.84 14.63
N VAL A 91 6.43 6.10 13.54
CA VAL A 91 6.26 6.63 12.18
C VAL A 91 4.99 6.05 11.57
N TYR A 92 4.20 6.90 10.92
CA TYR A 92 2.97 6.50 10.25
C TYR A 92 3.03 6.92 8.79
N TYR A 93 2.51 6.10 7.88
CA TYR A 93 2.21 6.53 6.52
C TYR A 93 0.96 5.81 6.01
N ALA A 94 0.21 6.46 5.11
CA ALA A 94 -0.89 5.80 4.44
C ALA A 94 -0.37 5.03 3.22
N ARG A 95 -0.96 3.88 2.94
CA ARG A 95 -0.69 3.06 1.76
C ARG A 95 -1.99 2.69 1.07
N ALA A 96 -2.18 3.15 -0.15
CA ALA A 96 -3.25 2.68 -1.03
C ALA A 96 -2.76 1.46 -1.81
N VAL A 97 -3.59 0.43 -1.92
CA VAL A 97 -3.30 -0.79 -2.66
C VAL A 97 -4.37 -0.98 -3.72
N GLU A 98 -3.95 -1.13 -4.98
CA GLU A 98 -4.85 -1.45 -6.08
C GLU A 98 -5.20 -2.93 -6.12
N ASN A 99 -6.29 -3.24 -6.81
CA ASN A 99 -6.58 -4.61 -7.23
C ASN A 99 -5.40 -5.17 -8.04
N PRO A 100 -5.23 -6.51 -8.07
CA PRO A 100 -4.20 -7.12 -8.88
C PRO A 100 -4.29 -6.71 -10.36
N SER A 101 -3.13 -6.53 -10.98
CA SER A 101 -2.97 -6.30 -12.41
C SER A 101 -1.93 -7.27 -12.98
N CYS A 102 -1.96 -7.51 -14.29
CA CYS A 102 -0.89 -8.26 -14.95
C CYS A 102 0.44 -7.53 -14.82
N ARG A 103 1.53 -8.29 -14.63
CA ARG A 103 2.87 -7.73 -14.81
C ARG A 103 3.09 -7.33 -16.27
N TRP A 104 3.98 -6.36 -16.46
CA TRP A 104 4.47 -6.01 -17.80
C TRP A 104 4.95 -7.24 -18.60
N THR A 105 5.68 -8.14 -17.96
CA THR A 105 6.16 -9.39 -18.59
C THR A 105 5.04 -10.31 -19.05
N THR A 106 3.89 -10.33 -18.36
CA THR A 106 2.71 -11.08 -18.80
C THR A 106 2.08 -10.44 -20.03
N TRP A 107 1.99 -9.11 -20.07
CA TRP A 107 1.59 -8.39 -21.29
C TRP A 107 2.50 -8.70 -22.48
N GLU A 108 3.81 -8.70 -22.29
CA GLU A 108 4.77 -9.02 -23.36
C GLU A 108 4.65 -10.46 -23.85
N CYS A 109 4.45 -11.43 -22.95
CA CYS A 109 4.18 -12.82 -23.33
C CYS A 109 2.89 -12.95 -24.17
N LEU A 110 1.83 -12.22 -23.83
CA LEU A 110 0.57 -12.24 -24.60
C LEU A 110 0.72 -11.63 -26.00
N ARG A 111 1.51 -10.55 -26.13
CA ARG A 111 1.80 -9.89 -27.43
C ARG A 111 2.75 -10.68 -28.32
N THR A 112 3.59 -11.53 -27.72
CA THR A 112 4.55 -12.36 -28.45
C THR A 112 3.86 -13.60 -29.02
N SER A 113 4.14 -13.92 -30.28
CA SER A 113 3.61 -15.13 -30.92
C SER A 113 4.11 -16.39 -30.21
N PRO A 114 3.32 -17.47 -30.11
CA PRO A 114 3.71 -18.67 -29.37
C PRO A 114 5.08 -19.25 -29.73
N ALA A 115 5.46 -19.20 -31.02
CA ALA A 115 6.75 -19.71 -31.50
C ALA A 115 7.97 -18.88 -31.05
N ALA A 116 7.77 -17.63 -30.64
CA ALA A 116 8.83 -16.71 -30.22
C ALA A 116 8.81 -16.44 -28.70
N ARG A 117 7.88 -17.05 -27.96
CA ARG A 117 7.77 -16.83 -26.50
C ARG A 117 8.97 -17.43 -25.78
N PRO A 118 9.64 -16.67 -24.90
CA PRO A 118 10.62 -17.23 -23.99
C PRO A 118 9.98 -18.27 -23.05
N ALA A 119 10.75 -19.28 -22.62
CA ALA A 119 10.28 -20.30 -21.68
C ALA A 119 9.72 -19.72 -20.36
N LEU A 120 10.18 -18.53 -19.96
CA LEU A 120 9.65 -17.78 -18.81
C LEU A 120 8.12 -17.54 -18.89
N CYS A 121 7.57 -17.44 -20.11
CA CYS A 121 6.14 -17.21 -20.30
C CYS A 121 5.29 -18.34 -19.71
N ASP A 122 5.79 -19.58 -19.73
CA ASP A 122 5.09 -20.76 -19.23
C ASP A 122 5.59 -21.21 -17.84
N ASP A 123 6.64 -20.57 -17.32
CA ASP A 123 7.18 -20.86 -15.99
C ASP A 123 6.18 -20.48 -14.87
N PRO A 124 5.68 -21.43 -14.06
CA PRO A 124 4.76 -21.15 -12.96
C PRO A 124 5.44 -20.49 -11.75
N ALA A 125 6.76 -20.60 -11.61
CA ALA A 125 7.51 -19.93 -10.55
C ALA A 125 7.60 -18.41 -10.79
N PHE A 126 7.34 -17.96 -12.02
CA PHE A 126 7.37 -16.55 -12.36
C PHE A 126 5.99 -15.90 -12.11
N PRO A 127 5.90 -14.91 -11.19
CA PRO A 127 4.61 -14.27 -10.89
C PRO A 127 4.04 -13.57 -12.13
N LYS A 128 2.78 -13.85 -12.46
CA LYS A 128 2.10 -13.24 -13.63
C LYS A 128 1.36 -11.94 -13.29
N THR A 129 1.15 -11.69 -11.99
CA THR A 129 0.45 -10.49 -11.50
C THR A 129 1.29 -9.70 -10.51
N ILE A 130 0.87 -8.46 -10.30
CA ILE A 130 1.36 -7.52 -9.27
C ILE A 130 0.18 -6.82 -8.62
N GLN A 131 0.45 -6.20 -7.48
CA GLN A 131 -0.42 -5.18 -6.90
C GLN A 131 0.37 -3.90 -6.79
N GLU A 132 -0.12 -2.87 -7.47
CA GLU A 132 0.42 -1.53 -7.37
C GLU A 132 0.08 -0.92 -6.02
N ARG A 133 0.98 -0.06 -5.54
CA ARG A 133 0.84 0.62 -4.25
C ARG A 133 1.34 2.05 -4.34
N ALA A 134 0.58 2.96 -3.73
CA ALA A 134 1.02 4.32 -3.47
C ALA A 134 1.21 4.51 -1.97
N ILE A 135 2.27 5.18 -1.55
CA ILE A 135 2.55 5.52 -0.15
C ILE A 135 2.65 7.03 0.01
N THR A 136 2.19 7.54 1.15
CA THR A 136 2.41 8.94 1.52
C THR A 136 3.77 9.16 2.14
N SER A 137 4.19 10.41 2.25
CA SER A 137 5.28 10.79 3.14
C SER A 137 5.01 10.34 4.59
N PRO A 138 6.06 10.03 5.37
CA PRO A 138 5.91 9.63 6.76
C PRO A 138 5.50 10.81 7.65
N VAL A 139 4.63 10.53 8.63
CA VAL A 139 4.33 11.39 9.77
C VAL A 139 5.03 10.82 11.00
N TRP A 140 5.93 11.60 11.59
CA TRP A 140 6.70 11.19 12.75
C TRP A 140 6.04 11.67 14.04
N TYR A 141 5.90 10.76 15.00
CA TYR A 141 5.55 11.06 16.38
C TYR A 141 6.80 10.95 17.25
N ALA A 142 7.06 12.01 18.01
CA ALA A 142 8.10 12.06 19.02
C ALA A 142 7.44 12.27 20.41
N PRO A 143 7.73 11.43 21.40
CA PRO A 143 7.27 11.61 22.78
C PRO A 143 7.73 12.93 23.37
N ASP A 144 6.87 13.60 24.14
CA ASP A 144 7.24 14.80 24.88
C ASP A 144 8.29 14.44 25.94
N GLY A 145 9.52 14.97 25.79
CA GLY A 145 10.66 14.68 26.67
C GLY A 145 11.76 13.81 26.04
N GLY A 146 11.51 13.21 24.87
CA GLY A 146 12.53 12.57 24.05
C GLY A 146 13.36 13.63 23.32
N GLY A 147 14.63 13.77 23.71
CA GLY A 147 15.51 14.85 23.29
C GLY A 147 15.48 15.11 21.79
N ARG A 148 15.10 16.34 21.42
CA ARG A 148 15.61 16.95 20.19
C ARG A 148 17.12 17.07 20.38
N GLU A 149 17.89 16.07 19.98
CA GLU A 149 19.29 16.30 19.72
C GLU A 149 19.33 17.30 18.56
N ARG A 150 19.59 18.56 18.90
CA ARG A 150 19.90 19.59 17.91
C ARG A 150 21.18 19.10 17.26
N VAL A 151 21.07 18.51 16.07
CA VAL A 151 22.22 18.34 15.20
C VAL A 151 22.69 19.76 14.87
N ALA A 152 23.68 20.24 15.62
CA ALA A 152 24.42 21.43 15.27
C ALA A 152 25.11 21.11 13.94
N ALA A 153 24.68 21.78 12.87
CA ALA A 153 25.44 21.82 11.64
C ALA A 153 26.87 22.25 11.99
N ARG A 154 27.84 21.39 11.67
CA ARG A 154 29.24 21.79 11.59
C ARG A 154 29.49 22.45 10.25
#